data_AF-A0A1X2GSH7-F1
#
_entry.id   AF-A0A1X2GSH7-F1
#
_cell.length_a   1.000
_cell.length_b   1.000
_cell.length_c   1.000
_cell.angle_alpha   90.00
_cell.angle_beta   90.00
_cell.angle_gamma   90.00
#
_symmetry.space_group_name_H-M   'P 1'
#
loop_
_entity.id
_entity.type
_entity.pdbx_description
1 polymer ?
#
loop_
_entity_poly.entity_id
_entity_poly.type
_entity_poly.pdbx_seq_one_letter_code
_entity_poly.pdbx_strand_id
1 'polypeptide(L)'
;MDEWMPMNGNCKWTEYEFLEIIKAIDAVDDTTVTVREGKRDLLAIAAKMDGTKGNVVEGLANMLTKLPRLPILDRDRIGEVELQATFYDALLSEIIADQDQRVALRWANKSADEEQTDIRPDAILSSLLQHDFGYPLGFGEAKPGNRPTNQHSVNMDVFRLGITCRRSIDKWRRPNFLAFMINGYHISFFVISERHQDLYTMVEIASLDVAASISDLHRFATR
;
A
#
# COMPACT_ATOMS: atom_id res chain seq x y z
N MET A 1 -17.01 20.21 -14.98
CA MET A 1 -16.12 19.91 -16.12
C MET A 1 -15.48 18.60 -15.75
N ASP A 2 -16.25 17.54 -15.98
CA ASP A 2 -15.98 16.18 -15.52
C ASP A 2 -15.19 15.47 -16.61
N GLU A 3 -13.88 15.37 -16.42
CA GLU A 3 -13.04 14.56 -17.28
C GLU A 3 -11.80 14.12 -16.49
N TRP A 4 -11.99 13.16 -15.58
CA TRP A 4 -10.87 12.42 -15.01
C TRP A 4 -11.14 10.92 -14.98
N MET A 5 -10.28 10.24 -15.74
CA MET A 5 -10.04 8.81 -15.94
C MET A 5 -11.09 8.03 -16.76
N PRO A 6 -10.70 7.49 -17.93
CA PRO A 6 -11.46 6.39 -18.52
C PRO A 6 -11.28 5.18 -17.58
N MET A 7 -12.29 4.92 -16.76
CA MET A 7 -12.46 3.66 -16.01
C MET A 7 -12.82 2.52 -16.98
N ASN A 8 -11.97 2.27 -17.98
CA ASN A 8 -12.11 1.20 -18.95
C ASN A 8 -10.81 0.37 -18.99
N GLY A 9 -10.35 -0.06 -17.83
CA GLY A 9 -9.42 -1.18 -17.70
C GLY A 9 -10.18 -2.30 -17.01
N ASN A 10 -10.34 -3.45 -17.66
CA ASN A 10 -10.85 -4.64 -16.98
C ASN A 10 -9.76 -5.11 -16.00
N CYS A 11 -9.80 -4.63 -14.75
CA CYS A 11 -8.85 -4.98 -13.68
C CYS A 11 -8.95 -6.45 -13.23
N LYS A 12 -9.84 -7.26 -13.81
CA LYS A 12 -9.92 -8.69 -13.50
C LYS A 12 -8.89 -9.46 -14.29
N TRP A 13 -8.08 -10.27 -13.60
CA TRP A 13 -7.26 -11.28 -14.26
C TRP A 13 -8.14 -12.26 -15.04
N THR A 14 -7.62 -12.71 -16.17
CA THR A 14 -8.14 -13.88 -16.86
C THR A 14 -7.83 -15.14 -16.04
N GLU A 15 -8.58 -16.21 -16.25
CA GLU A 15 -8.32 -17.49 -15.61
C GLU A 15 -6.90 -18.01 -15.92
N TYR A 16 -6.41 -17.78 -17.14
CA TYR A 16 -5.05 -18.14 -17.53
C TYR A 16 -3.98 -17.37 -16.74
N GLU A 17 -4.10 -16.04 -16.70
CA GLU A 17 -3.19 -15.17 -15.93
C GLU A 17 -3.15 -15.57 -14.46
N PHE A 18 -4.33 -15.78 -13.87
CA PHE A 18 -4.46 -16.21 -12.48
C PHE A 18 -3.76 -17.55 -12.22
N LEU A 19 -3.99 -18.55 -13.07
CA LEU A 19 -3.35 -19.86 -12.92
C LEU A 19 -1.83 -19.80 -13.09
N GLU A 20 -1.30 -18.94 -13.96
CA GLU A 20 0.15 -18.75 -14.08
C GLU A 20 0.75 -18.14 -12.81
N ILE A 21 0.12 -17.11 -12.25
CA ILE A 21 0.57 -16.46 -11.01
C ILE A 21 0.60 -17.47 -9.84
N ILE A 22 -0.50 -18.19 -9.64
CA ILE A 22 -0.62 -19.13 -8.52
C ILE A 22 0.39 -20.28 -8.66
N LYS A 23 0.56 -20.84 -9.86
CA LYS A 23 1.58 -21.88 -10.10
C LYS A 23 2.99 -21.40 -9.76
N ALA A 24 3.33 -20.15 -10.09
CA ALA A 24 4.63 -19.60 -9.78
C ALA A 24 4.85 -19.41 -8.27
N ILE A 25 3.80 -19.00 -7.53
CA ILE A 25 3.84 -18.85 -6.06
C ILE A 25 3.95 -20.23 -5.39
N ASP A 26 3.07 -21.17 -5.75
CA ASP A 26 3.01 -22.52 -5.17
C ASP A 26 4.33 -23.27 -5.41
N ALA A 27 4.93 -23.13 -6.60
CA ALA A 27 6.22 -23.77 -6.89
C ALA A 27 7.34 -23.33 -5.92
N VAL A 28 7.32 -22.09 -5.44
CA VAL A 28 8.29 -21.58 -4.47
C VAL A 28 7.98 -22.07 -3.05
N ASP A 29 6.70 -22.13 -2.70
CA ASP A 29 6.23 -22.61 -1.40
C ASP A 29 6.55 -24.10 -1.22
N ASP A 30 6.23 -24.92 -2.23
CA ASP A 30 6.55 -26.35 -2.31
C ASP A 30 8.06 -26.61 -2.47
N THR A 31 8.89 -25.57 -2.55
CA THR A 31 10.35 -25.63 -2.74
C THR A 31 10.81 -26.31 -4.02
N THR A 32 9.92 -26.48 -5.00
CA THR A 32 10.24 -27.04 -6.32
C THR A 32 11.10 -26.09 -7.16
N VAL A 33 10.97 -24.77 -6.92
CA VAL A 33 11.85 -23.74 -7.45
C VAL A 33 12.34 -22.82 -6.33
N THR A 34 13.45 -22.14 -6.58
CA THR A 34 13.99 -21.15 -5.64
C THR A 34 13.18 -19.86 -5.66
N VAL A 35 13.26 -19.05 -4.59
CA VAL A 35 12.66 -17.71 -4.52
C VAL A 35 13.11 -16.81 -5.68
N ARG A 36 14.37 -16.94 -6.11
CA ARG A 36 14.92 -16.18 -7.24
C ARG A 36 14.26 -16.55 -8.56
N GLU A 37 14.03 -17.85 -8.79
CA GLU A 37 13.35 -18.34 -9.99
C GLU A 37 11.88 -17.92 -9.98
N GLY A 38 11.18 -18.09 -8.86
CA GLY A 38 9.79 -17.63 -8.73
C GLY A 38 9.62 -16.13 -8.95
N LYS A 39 10.53 -15.30 -8.39
CA LYS A 39 10.54 -13.85 -8.67
C LYS A 39 10.71 -13.56 -10.16
N ARG A 40 11.68 -14.21 -10.82
CA ARG A 40 11.88 -14.05 -12.27
C ARG A 40 10.60 -14.39 -13.04
N ASP A 41 9.94 -15.49 -12.68
CA ASP A 41 8.76 -15.98 -13.40
C ASP A 41 7.56 -15.05 -13.21
N LEU A 42 7.33 -14.54 -12.00
CA LEU A 42 6.30 -13.53 -11.74
C LEU A 42 6.57 -12.22 -12.50
N LEU A 43 7.81 -11.74 -12.53
CA LEU A 43 8.15 -10.54 -13.32
C LEU A 43 7.96 -10.76 -14.83
N ALA A 44 8.23 -11.96 -15.33
CA ALA A 44 7.97 -12.31 -16.73
C ALA A 44 6.47 -12.39 -17.06
N ILE A 45 5.63 -12.74 -16.09
CA ILE A 45 4.16 -12.66 -16.20
C ILE A 45 3.72 -11.19 -16.18
N ALA A 46 4.19 -10.41 -15.20
CA ALA A 46 3.86 -8.99 -15.05
C ALA A 46 4.19 -8.16 -16.29
N ALA A 47 5.33 -8.41 -16.93
CA ALA A 47 5.76 -7.70 -18.14
C ALA A 47 4.82 -7.90 -19.35
N LYS A 48 3.93 -8.88 -19.31
CA LYS A 48 2.90 -9.13 -20.35
C LYS A 48 1.56 -8.47 -20.01
N MET A 49 1.41 -7.96 -18.79
CA MET A 49 0.20 -7.33 -18.29
C MET A 49 0.27 -5.82 -18.42
N ASP A 50 -0.89 -5.17 -18.46
CA ASP A 50 -1.02 -3.72 -18.53
C ASP A 50 -1.37 -3.09 -17.17
N GLY A 51 -0.80 -1.91 -16.93
CA GLY A 51 -1.11 -1.05 -15.80
C GLY A 51 -1.12 -1.78 -14.45
N THR A 52 -2.17 -1.56 -13.67
CA THR A 52 -2.29 -2.02 -12.28
C THR A 52 -2.15 -3.54 -12.12
N LYS A 53 -2.51 -4.35 -13.12
CA LYS A 53 -2.35 -5.81 -13.02
C LYS A 53 -0.89 -6.22 -12.91
N GLY A 54 -0.04 -5.63 -13.76
CA GLY A 54 1.40 -5.86 -13.75
C GLY A 54 1.97 -5.48 -12.39
N ASN A 55 1.66 -4.27 -11.91
CA ASN A 55 2.10 -3.75 -10.62
C ASN A 55 1.73 -4.66 -9.44
N VAL A 56 0.52 -5.25 -9.42
CA VAL A 56 0.12 -6.20 -8.37
C VAL A 56 1.02 -7.45 -8.42
N VAL A 57 1.30 -7.99 -9.61
CA VAL A 57 2.17 -9.16 -9.76
C VAL A 57 3.63 -8.84 -9.41
N GLU A 58 4.12 -7.64 -9.72
CA GLU A 58 5.43 -7.16 -9.27
C GLU A 58 5.49 -7.05 -7.73
N GLY A 59 4.42 -6.56 -7.11
CA GLY A 59 4.25 -6.54 -5.65
C GLY A 59 4.33 -7.95 -5.04
N LEU A 60 3.64 -8.92 -5.63
CA LEU A 60 3.73 -10.34 -5.22
C LEU A 60 5.17 -10.88 -5.38
N ALA A 61 5.87 -10.51 -6.46
CA ALA A 61 7.26 -10.89 -6.68
C ALA A 61 8.22 -10.30 -5.65
N ASN A 62 7.96 -9.07 -5.18
CA ASN A 62 8.70 -8.47 -4.09
C ASN A 62 8.39 -9.16 -2.75
N MET A 63 7.13 -9.47 -2.49
CA MET A 63 6.72 -10.23 -1.29
C MET A 63 7.42 -11.59 -1.22
N LEU A 64 7.56 -12.32 -2.32
CA LEU A 64 8.34 -13.58 -2.35
C LEU A 64 9.78 -13.41 -1.81
N THR A 65 10.41 -12.26 -2.05
CA THR A 65 11.79 -12.01 -1.61
C THR A 65 11.91 -11.44 -0.20
N LYS A 66 10.83 -10.85 0.33
CA LYS A 66 10.84 -10.13 1.60
C LYS A 66 10.21 -10.93 2.73
N LEU A 67 9.14 -11.66 2.44
CA LEU A 67 8.40 -12.39 3.45
C LEU A 67 9.21 -13.58 4.00
N PRO A 68 9.05 -13.90 5.29
CA PRO A 68 9.58 -15.14 5.82
C PRO A 68 8.88 -16.32 5.14
N ARG A 69 9.57 -17.47 5.02
CA ARG A 69 8.96 -18.68 4.46
C ARG A 69 7.72 -19.12 5.23
N LEU A 70 7.81 -19.07 6.56
CA LEU A 70 6.74 -19.45 7.49
C LEU A 70 6.32 -18.25 8.33
N PRO A 71 5.06 -18.20 8.81
CA PRO A 71 4.56 -17.07 9.59
C PRO A 71 5.27 -16.98 10.94
N ILE A 72 5.63 -15.75 11.33
CA ILE A 72 6.12 -15.46 12.67
C ILE A 72 4.93 -15.48 13.62
N LEU A 73 4.89 -16.47 14.52
CA LEU A 73 3.76 -16.67 15.44
C LEU A 73 3.72 -15.61 16.55
N ASP A 74 4.89 -15.20 17.05
CA ASP A 74 5.01 -14.18 18.08
C ASP A 74 5.01 -12.78 17.46
N ARG A 75 3.81 -12.23 17.28
CA ARG A 75 3.61 -10.89 16.69
C ARG A 75 4.13 -9.75 17.56
N ASP A 76 4.37 -9.98 18.85
CA ASP A 76 4.95 -8.95 19.74
C ASP A 76 6.42 -8.67 19.39
N ARG A 77 7.07 -9.54 18.60
CA ARG A 77 8.46 -9.36 18.15
C ARG A 77 8.59 -8.52 16.89
N ILE A 78 7.50 -8.28 16.17
CA ILE A 78 7.52 -7.49 14.94
C ILE A 78 7.30 -6.03 15.30
N GLY A 79 8.33 -5.21 15.06
CA GLY A 79 8.25 -3.78 15.23
C GLY A 79 7.51 -3.09 14.07
N GLU A 80 7.11 -1.83 14.27
CA GLU A 80 6.44 -1.02 13.25
C GLU A 80 7.29 -0.88 11.98
N VAL A 81 8.59 -0.56 12.11
CA VAL A 81 9.52 -0.43 10.98
C VAL A 81 9.71 -1.75 10.24
N GLU A 82 9.77 -2.87 10.96
CA GLU A 82 9.88 -4.20 10.36
C GLU A 82 8.61 -4.56 9.60
N LEU A 83 7.43 -4.22 10.16
CA LEU A 83 6.14 -4.39 9.51
C LEU A 83 6.06 -3.59 8.20
N GLN A 84 6.45 -2.31 8.25
CA GLN A 84 6.49 -1.42 7.09
C GLN A 84 7.43 -1.97 6.01
N ALA A 85 8.71 -2.18 6.32
CA ALA A 85 9.73 -2.50 5.32
C ALA A 85 9.66 -3.93 4.76
N THR A 86 9.11 -4.88 5.52
CA THR A 86 9.06 -6.29 5.14
C THR A 86 7.76 -6.64 4.42
N PHE A 87 6.62 -6.15 4.89
CA PHE A 87 5.31 -6.59 4.43
C PHE A 87 4.67 -5.57 3.50
N TYR A 88 4.64 -4.30 3.91
CA TYR A 88 3.86 -3.29 3.18
C TYR A 88 4.65 -2.57 2.11
N ASP A 89 5.90 -2.19 2.35
CA ASP A 89 6.74 -1.53 1.35
C ASP A 89 6.93 -2.41 0.11
N ALA A 90 7.05 -3.74 0.31
CA ALA A 90 7.18 -4.72 -0.75
C ALA A 90 5.99 -4.69 -1.74
N LEU A 91 4.78 -4.42 -1.25
CA LEU A 91 3.55 -4.43 -2.03
C LEU A 91 3.12 -3.02 -2.46
N LEU A 92 3.07 -2.09 -1.51
CA LEU A 92 2.55 -0.74 -1.72
C LEU A 92 3.43 0.08 -2.64
N SER A 93 4.75 -0.13 -2.65
CA SER A 93 5.63 0.60 -3.57
C SER A 93 5.31 0.29 -5.03
N GLU A 94 4.89 -0.93 -5.36
CA GLU A 94 4.51 -1.28 -6.73
C GLU A 94 3.09 -0.79 -7.09
N ILE A 95 2.16 -0.83 -6.13
CA ILE A 95 0.77 -0.42 -6.38
C ILE A 95 0.58 1.11 -6.38
N ILE A 96 1.33 1.82 -5.55
CA ILE A 96 1.13 3.26 -5.28
C ILE A 96 2.20 4.12 -5.96
N ALA A 97 3.47 3.71 -5.93
CA ALA A 97 4.52 4.53 -6.53
C ALA A 97 4.54 4.33 -8.04
N ASP A 98 4.74 5.41 -8.79
CA ASP A 98 4.72 5.38 -10.24
C ASP A 98 5.65 6.50 -10.76
N GLN A 99 6.80 6.12 -11.29
CA GLN A 99 7.78 7.09 -11.76
C GLN A 99 7.33 7.81 -13.03
N ASP A 100 6.54 7.15 -13.88
CA ASP A 100 6.01 7.74 -15.10
C ASP A 100 4.94 8.79 -14.79
N GLN A 101 4.13 8.53 -13.75
CA GLN A 101 3.16 9.48 -13.20
C GLN A 101 3.74 10.42 -12.15
N ARG A 102 5.05 10.32 -11.87
CA ARG A 102 5.76 11.16 -10.90
C ARG A 102 5.15 11.08 -9.49
N VAL A 103 4.87 9.88 -9.04
CA VAL A 103 4.34 9.56 -7.70
C VAL A 103 5.37 8.75 -6.94
N ALA A 104 5.68 9.17 -5.72
CA ALA A 104 6.55 8.45 -4.79
C ALA A 104 5.82 8.10 -3.50
N LEU A 105 5.94 6.85 -3.07
CA LEU A 105 5.63 6.44 -1.70
C LEU A 105 6.88 6.60 -0.83
N ARG A 106 6.73 7.16 0.37
CA ARG A 106 7.84 7.37 1.31
C ARG A 106 7.43 7.05 2.74
N TRP A 107 8.17 6.17 3.41
CA TRP A 107 8.10 5.95 4.86
C TRP A 107 8.95 7.00 5.57
N ALA A 108 8.42 8.21 5.70
CA ALA A 108 9.21 9.38 6.02
C ALA A 108 9.19 9.76 7.50
N ASN A 109 8.17 9.36 8.27
CA ASN A 109 7.95 9.74 9.67
C ASN A 109 8.28 11.23 9.94
N LYS A 110 7.73 12.10 9.09
CA LYS A 110 8.00 13.53 9.11
C LYS A 110 6.75 14.32 8.77
N SER A 111 6.71 15.55 9.23
CA SER A 111 5.66 16.47 8.82
C SER A 111 5.76 16.72 7.32
N ALA A 112 4.61 16.71 6.67
CA ALA A 112 4.53 16.95 5.23
C ALA A 112 4.82 18.41 4.85
N ASP A 113 4.86 19.28 5.85
CA ASP A 113 4.90 20.73 5.74
C ASP A 113 5.60 21.31 6.96
N GLU A 114 6.47 22.30 6.75
CA GLU A 114 7.21 22.99 7.81
C GLU A 114 6.29 23.81 8.73
N GLU A 115 5.09 24.17 8.24
CA GLU A 115 4.08 24.87 9.03
C GLU A 115 3.20 23.93 9.86
N GLN A 116 3.09 22.65 9.47
CA GLN A 116 2.25 21.64 10.15
C GLN A 116 3.12 20.59 10.85
N THR A 117 3.90 21.06 11.83
CA THR A 117 4.87 20.23 12.57
C THR A 117 4.25 19.32 13.63
N ASP A 118 2.96 19.53 13.93
CA ASP A 118 2.21 18.83 14.98
C ASP A 118 1.81 17.41 14.59
N ILE A 119 1.72 17.12 13.28
CA ILE A 119 1.39 15.78 12.78
C ILE A 119 2.53 15.27 11.88
N ARG A 120 2.92 14.02 12.11
CA ARG A 120 4.01 13.32 11.40
C ARG A 120 3.49 11.96 10.97
N PRO A 121 2.89 11.86 9.77
CA PRO A 121 2.47 10.56 9.26
C PRO A 121 3.70 9.67 9.01
N ASP A 122 3.52 8.37 9.22
CA ASP A 122 4.56 7.38 8.94
C ASP A 122 4.90 7.35 7.45
N ALA A 123 3.88 7.42 6.60
CA ALA A 123 4.00 7.43 5.15
C ALA A 123 3.44 8.71 4.51
N ILE A 124 4.11 9.17 3.45
CA ILE A 124 3.66 10.28 2.60
C ILE A 124 3.73 9.82 1.15
N LEU A 125 2.61 9.91 0.44
CA LEU A 125 2.56 9.83 -1.01
C LEU A 125 2.83 11.23 -1.53
N SER A 126 3.82 11.40 -2.38
CA SER A 126 4.24 12.71 -2.88
C SER A 126 4.28 12.72 -4.39
N SER A 127 3.85 13.83 -4.98
CA SER A 127 4.21 14.12 -6.36
C SER A 127 5.71 14.41 -6.47
N LEU A 128 6.31 14.15 -7.62
CA LEU A 128 7.69 14.47 -7.94
C LEU A 128 7.72 15.63 -8.93
N LEU A 129 8.44 16.70 -8.57
CA LEU A 129 8.61 17.90 -9.38
C LEU A 129 10.10 18.12 -9.62
N GLN A 130 10.56 17.78 -10.83
CA GLN A 130 11.96 17.87 -11.23
C GLN A 130 12.89 17.06 -10.30
N HIS A 131 13.59 17.76 -9.39
CA HIS A 131 14.57 17.19 -8.45
C HIS A 131 14.09 17.26 -7.00
N ASP A 132 12.80 17.53 -6.76
CA ASP A 132 12.24 17.67 -5.42
C ASP A 132 10.86 17.00 -5.29
N PHE A 133 10.41 16.85 -4.04
CA PHE A 133 9.07 16.43 -3.70
C PHE A 133 8.11 17.61 -3.85
N GLY A 134 7.08 17.43 -4.66
CA GLY A 134 5.98 18.35 -4.78
C GLY A 134 4.97 18.21 -3.65
N TYR A 135 3.71 18.52 -3.97
CA TYR A 135 2.61 18.42 -3.02
C TYR A 135 2.30 16.95 -2.66
N PRO A 136 1.79 16.69 -1.44
CA PRO A 136 1.35 15.36 -1.04
C PRO A 136 0.12 14.94 -1.84
N LEU A 137 0.00 13.63 -2.08
CA LEU A 137 -1.15 12.98 -2.71
C LEU A 137 -1.92 12.11 -1.70
N GLY A 138 -1.31 11.86 -0.55
CA GLY A 138 -1.87 11.00 0.47
C GLY A 138 -0.91 10.74 1.63
N PHE A 139 -1.42 10.07 2.65
CA PHE A 139 -0.70 9.81 3.90
C PHE A 139 -0.99 8.40 4.42
N GLY A 140 -0.09 7.87 5.23
CA GLY A 140 -0.30 6.57 5.86
C GLY A 140 0.23 6.54 7.29
N GLU A 141 -0.41 5.71 8.10
CA GLU A 141 0.03 5.37 9.46
C GLU A 141 0.12 3.84 9.56
N ALA A 142 1.06 3.36 10.37
CA ALA A 142 1.21 1.95 10.65
C ALA A 142 1.27 1.70 12.15
N LYS A 143 0.66 0.60 12.56
CA LYS A 143 0.79 0.05 13.91
C LYS A 143 1.08 -1.44 13.82
N PRO A 144 1.92 -1.98 14.72
CA PRO A 144 2.33 -3.38 14.67
C PRO A 144 1.17 -4.37 14.89
N GLY A 145 0.02 -3.94 15.43
CA GLY A 145 -1.14 -4.82 15.66
C GLY A 145 -0.85 -5.94 16.66
N ASN A 146 0.06 -5.67 17.58
CA ASN A 146 0.52 -6.58 18.63
C ASN A 146 -0.18 -6.25 19.98
N ARG A 147 0.09 -6.99 21.06
CA ARG A 147 -0.65 -6.83 22.34
C ARG A 147 -0.67 -5.39 22.90
N PRO A 148 0.42 -4.60 22.80
CA PRO A 148 0.41 -3.18 23.19
C PRO A 148 -0.50 -2.28 22.34
N THR A 149 -0.80 -2.68 21.11
CA THR A 149 -1.63 -1.88 20.19
C THR A 149 -3.08 -2.00 20.61
N ASN A 150 -3.67 -0.90 21.10
CA ASN A 150 -5.08 -0.88 21.47
C ASN A 150 -5.93 -0.16 20.42
N GLN A 151 -7.24 -0.41 20.44
CA GLN A 151 -8.16 0.20 19.46
C GLN A 151 -8.16 1.73 19.54
N HIS A 152 -7.95 2.28 20.74
CA HIS A 152 -7.93 3.73 20.93
C HIS A 152 -6.77 4.38 20.18
N SER A 153 -5.55 3.84 20.24
CA SER A 153 -4.40 4.38 19.50
C SER A 153 -4.63 4.31 17.99
N VAL A 154 -5.14 3.18 17.49
CA VAL A 154 -5.45 3.02 16.05
C VAL A 154 -6.48 4.05 15.59
N ASN A 155 -7.55 4.27 16.37
CA ASN A 155 -8.58 5.26 16.04
C ASN A 155 -8.05 6.69 16.08
N MET A 156 -7.14 7.00 17.01
CA MET A 156 -6.48 8.30 17.06
C MET A 156 -5.63 8.55 15.82
N ASP A 157 -4.95 7.52 15.30
CA ASP A 157 -4.14 7.64 14.07
C ASP A 157 -5.02 7.87 12.84
N VAL A 158 -6.14 7.15 12.73
CA VAL A 158 -7.14 7.38 11.67
C VAL A 158 -7.68 8.82 11.74
N PHE A 159 -7.97 9.33 12.93
CA PHE A 159 -8.41 10.71 13.11
C PHE A 159 -7.32 11.72 12.70
N ARG A 160 -6.05 11.47 13.07
CA ARG A 160 -4.90 12.28 12.66
C ARG A 160 -4.72 12.28 11.14
N LEU A 161 -4.90 11.14 10.47
CA LEU A 161 -4.91 11.03 9.00
C LEU A 161 -6.00 11.92 8.39
N GLY A 162 -7.23 11.87 8.92
CA GLY A 162 -8.33 12.71 8.48
C GLY A 162 -8.02 14.20 8.59
N ILE A 163 -7.46 14.64 9.72
CA ILE A 163 -7.02 16.04 9.91
C ILE A 163 -5.92 16.41 8.92
N THR A 164 -4.92 15.56 8.75
CA THR A 164 -3.78 15.83 7.86
C THR A 164 -4.22 15.95 6.40
N CYS A 165 -5.09 15.05 5.95
CA CYS A 165 -5.68 15.10 4.62
C CYS A 165 -6.52 16.36 4.43
N ARG A 166 -7.41 16.69 5.38
CA ARG A 166 -8.22 17.91 5.34
C ARG A 166 -7.34 19.16 5.22
N ARG A 167 -6.35 19.33 6.09
CA ARG A 167 -5.44 20.48 6.04
C ARG A 167 -4.69 20.55 4.70
N SER A 168 -4.36 19.41 4.12
CA SER A 168 -3.72 19.33 2.80
C SER A 168 -4.67 19.69 1.65
N ILE A 169 -5.95 19.31 1.73
CA ILE A 169 -7.01 19.77 0.81
C ILE A 169 -7.09 21.30 0.84
N ASP A 170 -7.15 21.88 2.03
CA ASP A 170 -7.30 23.32 2.21
C ASP A 170 -6.10 24.09 1.67
N LYS A 171 -4.88 23.59 1.94
CA LYS A 171 -3.62 24.20 1.50
C LYS A 171 -3.40 24.08 -0.01
N TRP A 172 -3.57 22.88 -0.56
CA TRP A 172 -3.20 22.56 -1.95
C TRP A 172 -4.37 22.64 -2.94
N ARG A 173 -5.59 22.89 -2.46
CA ARG A 173 -6.82 23.00 -3.27
C ARG A 173 -7.04 21.80 -4.17
N ARG A 174 -6.79 20.59 -3.63
CA ARG A 174 -7.02 19.31 -4.31
C ARG A 174 -8.34 18.68 -3.83
N PRO A 175 -9.11 18.04 -4.72
CA PRO A 175 -10.44 17.55 -4.38
C PRO A 175 -10.41 16.35 -3.42
N ASN A 176 -9.33 15.57 -3.44
CA ASN A 176 -9.22 14.36 -2.66
C ASN A 176 -7.76 14.01 -2.32
N PHE A 177 -7.63 13.23 -1.26
CA PHE A 177 -6.38 12.62 -0.80
C PHE A 177 -6.63 11.15 -0.46
N LEU A 178 -5.66 10.30 -0.78
CA LEU A 178 -5.64 8.91 -0.34
C LEU A 178 -5.06 8.84 1.08
N ALA A 179 -5.67 8.04 1.95
CA ALA A 179 -5.06 7.67 3.21
C ALA A 179 -5.06 6.15 3.38
N PHE A 180 -4.12 5.62 4.15
CA PHE A 180 -4.18 4.24 4.57
C PHE A 180 -3.79 4.07 6.04
N MET A 181 -4.42 3.09 6.70
CA MET A 181 -4.10 2.69 8.07
C MET A 181 -3.71 1.22 8.09
N ILE A 182 -2.51 0.94 8.55
CA ILE A 182 -2.00 -0.42 8.76
C ILE A 182 -2.12 -0.78 10.25
N ASN A 183 -2.69 -1.94 10.54
CA ASN A 183 -2.74 -2.51 11.88
C ASN A 183 -2.35 -4.00 11.83
N GLY A 184 -1.08 -4.30 12.10
CA GLY A 184 -0.51 -5.62 11.85
C GLY A 184 -0.59 -5.95 10.37
N TYR A 185 -1.10 -7.14 10.02
CA TYR A 185 -1.26 -7.57 8.62
C TYR A 185 -2.55 -7.08 7.96
N HIS A 186 -3.30 -6.19 8.59
CA HIS A 186 -4.51 -5.60 8.01
C HIS A 186 -4.25 -4.16 7.53
N ILE A 187 -4.73 -3.82 6.34
CA ILE A 187 -4.70 -2.44 5.81
C ILE A 187 -6.08 -2.00 5.36
N SER A 188 -6.44 -0.76 5.70
CA SER A 188 -7.62 -0.06 5.20
C SER A 188 -7.21 1.17 4.42
N PHE A 189 -7.83 1.39 3.27
CA PHE A 189 -7.65 2.56 2.41
C PHE A 189 -8.85 3.48 2.51
N PHE A 190 -8.60 4.78 2.57
CA PHE A 190 -9.62 5.81 2.69
C PHE A 190 -9.43 6.89 1.64
N VAL A 191 -10.52 7.45 1.15
CA VAL A 191 -10.50 8.70 0.37
C VAL A 191 -11.09 9.81 1.23
N ILE A 192 -10.29 10.85 1.43
CA ILE A 192 -10.72 12.08 2.10
C ILE A 192 -11.05 13.09 1.02
N SER A 193 -12.22 13.72 1.10
CA SER A 193 -12.67 14.73 0.12
C SER A 193 -13.54 15.79 0.77
N GLU A 194 -13.47 17.03 0.26
CA GLU A 194 -14.43 18.09 0.57
C GLU A 194 -15.73 17.85 -0.22
N ARG A 195 -16.88 17.83 0.45
CA ARG A 195 -18.19 17.59 -0.18
C ARG A 195 -19.03 18.84 -0.33
N HIS A 196 -18.87 19.74 0.61
CA HIS A 196 -19.52 21.05 0.66
C HIS A 196 -18.64 21.93 1.53
N GLN A 197 -18.73 23.25 1.39
CA GLN A 197 -17.94 24.21 2.18
C GLN A 197 -17.83 23.80 3.65
N ASP A 198 -16.59 23.56 4.09
CA ASP A 198 -16.18 23.12 5.43
C ASP A 198 -16.66 21.74 5.91
N LEU A 199 -17.30 20.95 5.02
CA LEU A 199 -17.73 19.58 5.25
C LEU A 199 -16.88 18.59 4.46
N TYR A 200 -16.15 17.75 5.18
CA TYR A 200 -15.27 16.74 4.62
C TYR A 200 -15.77 15.35 4.96
N THR A 201 -15.56 14.41 4.03
CA THR A 201 -15.84 12.99 4.23
C THR A 201 -14.55 12.20 4.14
N MET A 202 -14.40 11.23 5.04
CA MET A 202 -13.40 10.17 4.96
C MET A 202 -14.16 8.86 4.75
N VAL A 203 -13.98 8.24 3.58
CA VAL A 203 -14.70 7.03 3.18
C VAL A 203 -13.70 5.90 3.01
N GLU A 204 -13.89 4.78 3.71
CA GLU A 204 -13.11 3.56 3.45
C GLU A 204 -13.51 3.00 2.09
N ILE A 205 -12.52 2.81 1.21
CA ILE A 205 -12.74 2.35 -0.16
C ILE A 205 -12.31 0.89 -0.39
N ALA A 206 -11.42 0.38 0.46
CA ALA A 206 -10.94 -0.99 0.41
C ALA A 206 -10.26 -1.37 1.73
N SER A 207 -10.32 -2.65 2.08
CA SER A 207 -9.48 -3.23 3.13
C SER A 207 -9.15 -4.68 2.81
N LEU A 208 -7.99 -5.13 3.27
CA LEU A 208 -7.49 -6.49 3.02
C LEU A 208 -6.44 -6.90 4.06
N ASP A 209 -6.28 -8.21 4.23
CA ASP A 209 -5.16 -8.77 4.99
C ASP A 209 -4.03 -9.16 4.03
N VAL A 210 -2.81 -8.70 4.30
CA VAL A 210 -1.61 -9.09 3.55
C VAL A 210 -1.05 -10.43 4.04
N ALA A 211 -0.35 -11.15 3.16
CA ALA A 211 0.31 -12.41 3.54
C ALA A 211 1.38 -12.18 4.61
N ALA A 212 1.33 -12.99 5.67
CA ALA A 212 2.33 -12.97 6.75
C ALA A 212 3.58 -13.81 6.42
N SER A 213 3.53 -14.60 5.34
CA SER A 213 4.60 -15.51 4.93
C SER A 213 4.47 -15.91 3.47
N ILE A 214 5.51 -16.53 2.90
CA ILE A 214 5.44 -17.15 1.57
C ILE A 214 4.39 -18.26 1.55
N SER A 215 4.30 -19.07 2.63
CA SER A 215 3.31 -20.14 2.75
C SER A 215 1.85 -19.67 2.80
N ASP A 216 1.61 -18.38 3.03
CA ASP A 216 0.27 -17.77 2.98
C ASP A 216 0.06 -16.94 1.70
N LEU A 217 1.08 -16.77 0.86
CA LEU A 217 1.03 -15.83 -0.27
C LEU A 217 0.03 -16.28 -1.35
N HIS A 218 -0.10 -17.59 -1.57
CA HIS A 218 -1.12 -18.12 -2.47
C HIS A 218 -2.54 -17.76 -2.00
N ARG A 219 -2.80 -17.78 -0.68
CA ARG A 219 -4.11 -17.37 -0.13
C ARG A 219 -4.37 -15.89 -0.31
N PHE A 220 -3.32 -15.09 -0.23
CA PHE A 220 -3.42 -13.66 -0.48
C PHE A 220 -3.73 -13.36 -1.95
N ALA A 221 -3.04 -14.02 -2.88
CA ALA A 221 -3.23 -13.83 -4.32
C ALA A 221 -4.59 -14.34 -4.85
N THR A 222 -5.33 -15.12 -4.06
CA THR A 222 -6.61 -15.74 -4.47
C THR A 222 -7.87 -15.03 -3.94
N ARG A 223 -7.70 -13.96 -3.16
CA ARG A 223 -8.80 -13.19 -2.54
C ARG A 223 -9.39 -12.11 -3.44
#